data_AF-A0A1Q4E8B9-F1
#
_entry.id   AF-A0A1Q4E8B9-F1
#
_cell.length_a   1.000
_cell.length_b   1.000
_cell.length_c   1.000
_cell.angle_alpha   90.00
_cell.angle_beta   90.00
_cell.angle_gamma   90.00
#
_symmetry.space_group_name_H-M   'P 1'
#
loop_
_entity.id
_entity.type
_entity.pdbx_description
1 polymer ?
#
loop_
_entity_poly.entity_id
_entity_poly.type
_entity_poly.pdbx_seq_one_letter_code
_entity_poly.pdbx_strand_id
1 'polypeptide(L)'
;MADEDPLPKASRRALMLGAASASAIVSIRPALAQTNASVMNCEIPVPDPGRAGQYVAADGKLVPAGTQGAFPAAGTPFKAEDVKRALNGGTLPGTTYEQSRAYTNYIRRLQSGTSGFTCFASLQMPRG
;
A
#
# COMPACT_ATOMS: atom_id res chain seq x y z
N MET A 1 -4.01 17.20 51.42
CA MET A 1 -4.42 18.50 51.98
C MET A 1 -5.82 18.80 51.49
N ALA A 2 -6.71 19.15 52.42
CA ALA A 2 -8.07 19.65 52.17
C ALA A 2 -8.06 21.18 51.94
N ASP A 3 -9.27 21.74 51.81
CA ASP A 3 -9.71 23.15 51.64
C ASP A 3 -9.74 23.64 50.18
N GLU A 4 -10.87 23.79 49.47
CA GLU A 4 -12.20 24.40 49.74
C GLU A 4 -12.17 25.94 49.71
N ASP A 5 -12.68 26.55 48.64
CA ASP A 5 -12.85 28.00 48.46
C ASP A 5 -14.24 28.26 47.82
N PRO A 6 -14.97 29.33 48.19
CA PRO A 6 -16.43 29.34 48.23
C PRO A 6 -17.11 29.78 46.92
N LEU A 7 -18.29 29.21 46.68
CA LEU A 7 -19.23 29.59 45.61
C LEU A 7 -19.67 31.06 45.73
N PRO A 8 -19.92 31.72 44.58
CA PRO A 8 -21.22 32.38 44.47
C PRO A 8 -21.92 32.27 43.10
N LYS A 9 -23.25 32.19 43.23
CA LYS A 9 -24.34 32.66 42.35
C LYS A 9 -24.71 31.87 41.08
N ALA A 10 -25.92 31.33 41.16
CA ALA A 10 -26.73 30.81 40.08
C ALA A 10 -26.93 31.82 38.93
N SER A 11 -26.69 31.37 37.69
CA SER A 11 -27.50 31.77 36.55
C SER A 11 -27.70 30.57 35.62
N ARG A 12 -28.96 30.33 35.23
CA ARG A 12 -29.42 29.24 34.38
C ARG A 12 -28.86 29.40 32.97
N ARG A 13 -27.93 28.54 32.57
CA ARG A 13 -27.71 28.15 31.17
C ARG A 13 -27.19 26.71 31.15
N ALA A 14 -28.13 25.78 31.34
CA ALA A 14 -27.94 24.39 31.00
C ALA A 14 -27.85 24.28 29.48
N LEU A 15 -26.63 24.29 28.94
CA LEU A 15 -26.38 23.83 27.58
C LEU A 15 -26.08 22.34 27.68
N MET A 16 -27.12 21.53 27.45
CA MET A 16 -26.96 20.12 27.16
C MET A 16 -26.09 19.98 25.91
N LEU A 17 -24.84 19.55 26.07
CA LEU A 17 -24.05 18.97 24.99
C LEU A 17 -23.89 17.48 25.28
N GLY A 18 -24.80 16.70 24.72
CA GLY A 18 -24.57 15.30 24.48
C GLY A 18 -23.57 15.13 23.35
N ALA A 19 -22.65 14.19 23.53
CA ALA A 19 -22.18 13.26 22.49
C ALA A 19 -21.11 12.38 23.13
N ALA A 20 -21.52 11.22 23.63
CA ALA A 20 -20.61 10.11 23.82
C ALA A 20 -20.23 9.57 22.43
N SER A 21 -19.01 9.82 21.99
CA SER A 21 -18.39 9.07 20.90
C SER A 21 -17.06 8.53 21.40
N ALA A 22 -17.10 7.38 22.06
CA ALA A 22 -15.92 6.55 22.22
C ALA A 22 -15.58 6.00 20.83
N SER A 23 -14.78 6.75 20.07
CA SER A 23 -14.14 6.21 18.87
C SER A 23 -13.16 5.14 19.34
N ALA A 24 -13.51 3.87 19.11
CA ALA A 24 -12.52 2.81 19.15
C ALA A 24 -11.55 3.10 18.02
N ILE A 25 -10.44 3.78 18.33
CA ILE A 25 -9.30 3.86 17.44
C ILE A 25 -8.81 2.43 17.33
N VAL A 26 -9.24 1.73 16.27
CA VAL A 26 -8.63 0.48 15.86
C VAL A 26 -7.21 0.86 15.50
N SER A 27 -6.30 0.64 16.45
CA SER A 27 -4.88 0.68 16.23
C SER A 27 -4.54 -0.49 15.30
N ILE A 28 -4.80 -0.31 14.01
CA ILE A 28 -4.14 -1.09 12.98
C ILE A 28 -2.68 -0.75 13.20
N ARG A 29 -1.91 -1.67 13.79
CA ARG A 29 -0.46 -1.59 13.71
C ARG A 29 -0.19 -1.76 12.23
N PRO A 30 0.16 -0.71 11.47
CA PRO A 30 0.69 -1.01 10.16
C PRO A 30 1.98 -1.76 10.48
N ALA A 31 2.06 -3.01 10.04
CA ALA A 31 3.36 -3.64 9.87
C ALA A 31 4.04 -2.86 8.75
N LEU A 32 4.49 -1.63 9.04
CA LEU A 32 5.46 -0.92 8.25
C LEU A 32 6.73 -1.74 8.42
N ALA A 33 6.85 -2.76 7.57
CA ALA A 33 8.12 -3.37 7.25
C ALA A 33 9.02 -2.23 6.74
N GLN A 34 9.72 -1.63 7.70
CA GLN A 34 10.90 -0.79 7.61
C GLN A 34 11.11 -0.11 6.25
N THR A 35 10.33 0.93 5.98
CA THR A 35 10.73 1.98 5.03
C THR A 35 11.80 2.84 5.68
N ASN A 36 13.06 2.39 5.68
CA ASN A 36 14.22 3.27 5.77
C ASN A 36 15.50 2.52 5.37
N ALA A 37 16.23 3.11 4.40
CA ALA A 37 17.60 2.78 3.99
C ALA A 37 17.84 1.58 3.06
N SER A 38 17.25 1.57 1.87
CA SER A 38 18.03 1.35 0.64
C SER A 38 17.16 1.51 -0.61
N VAL A 39 17.36 2.60 -1.35
CA VAL A 39 16.83 2.79 -2.71
C VAL A 39 17.39 1.73 -3.69
N MET A 40 18.38 0.95 -3.25
CA MET A 40 18.95 -0.21 -3.93
C MET A 40 18.26 -1.55 -3.57
N ASN A 41 17.32 -1.56 -2.62
CA ASN A 41 16.66 -2.79 -2.13
C ASN A 41 15.13 -2.64 -2.05
N CYS A 42 14.55 -1.59 -2.64
CA CYS A 42 13.11 -1.39 -2.59
C CYS A 42 12.38 -2.53 -3.33
N GLU A 43 11.28 -2.99 -2.74
CA GLU A 43 10.49 -4.08 -3.30
C GLU A 43 9.15 -3.55 -3.81
N ILE A 44 8.66 -4.13 -4.90
CA ILE A 44 7.41 -3.78 -5.55
C ILE A 44 6.45 -4.96 -5.40
N PRO A 45 5.42 -4.86 -4.56
CA PRO A 45 4.41 -5.90 -4.43
C PRO A 45 3.51 -5.93 -5.67
N VAL A 46 3.13 -7.14 -6.09
CA VAL A 46 2.22 -7.37 -7.20
C VAL A 46 1.19 -8.42 -6.78
N PRO A 47 -0.08 -8.06 -6.54
CA PRO A 47 -0.68 -6.73 -6.47
C PRO A 47 -0.24 -5.92 -5.23
N ASP A 48 -0.65 -4.65 -5.21
CA ASP A 48 -0.60 -3.82 -4.00
C ASP A 48 -1.35 -4.49 -2.83
N PRO A 49 -0.85 -4.39 -1.59
CA PRO A 49 -1.47 -5.01 -0.41
C PRO A 49 -2.92 -4.59 -0.16
N GLY A 50 -3.32 -3.37 -0.53
CA GLY A 50 -4.71 -2.90 -0.46
C GLY A 50 -5.64 -3.58 -1.47
N ARG A 51 -5.09 -4.37 -2.39
CA ARG A 51 -5.82 -5.15 -3.40
C ARG A 51 -5.39 -6.63 -3.40
N ALA A 52 -4.87 -7.09 -2.26
CA ALA A 52 -4.56 -8.50 -2.04
C ALA A 52 -5.83 -9.36 -2.24
N GLY A 53 -5.70 -10.49 -2.94
CA GLY A 53 -6.80 -11.38 -3.33
C GLY A 53 -7.29 -11.21 -4.77
N GLN A 54 -6.91 -10.13 -5.44
CA GLN A 54 -7.15 -9.95 -6.87
C GLN A 54 -6.04 -10.58 -7.72
N TYR A 55 -6.38 -10.94 -8.95
CA TYR A 55 -5.46 -11.51 -9.93
C TYR A 55 -5.04 -10.45 -10.93
N VAL A 56 -3.88 -10.63 -11.56
CA VAL A 56 -3.35 -9.71 -12.56
C VAL A 56 -3.64 -10.27 -13.95
N ALA A 57 -4.51 -9.59 -14.71
CA ALA A 57 -4.76 -9.93 -16.10
C ALA A 57 -3.51 -9.67 -16.97
N ALA A 58 -3.45 -10.27 -18.16
CA ALA A 58 -2.33 -10.10 -19.09
C ALA A 58 -2.06 -8.63 -19.45
N ASP A 59 -3.10 -7.78 -19.43
CA ASP A 59 -2.96 -6.35 -19.69
C ASP A 59 -2.45 -5.56 -18.47
N GLY A 60 -2.34 -6.19 -17.30
CA GLY A 60 -1.92 -5.56 -16.05
C GLY A 60 -3.06 -4.98 -15.21
N LYS A 61 -4.34 -5.21 -15.54
CA LYS A 61 -5.46 -4.85 -14.65
C LYS A 61 -5.62 -5.88 -13.55
N LEU A 62 -6.19 -5.43 -12.44
CA LEU A 62 -6.63 -6.32 -11.39
C LEU A 62 -8.05 -6.82 -11.69
N VAL A 63 -8.22 -8.13 -11.65
CA VAL A 63 -9.46 -8.84 -11.95
C VAL A 63 -9.79 -9.82 -10.83
N PRO A 64 -11.05 -10.24 -10.70
CA PRO A 64 -11.42 -11.28 -9.73
C PRO A 64 -10.65 -12.58 -9.97
N ALA A 65 -10.40 -13.32 -8.89
CA ALA A 65 -9.83 -14.67 -8.97
C ALA A 65 -10.70 -15.58 -9.87
N GLY A 66 -10.04 -16.41 -10.69
CA GLY A 66 -10.72 -17.31 -11.63
C GLY A 66 -11.03 -16.70 -13.01
N THR A 67 -10.64 -15.44 -13.25
CA THR A 67 -10.71 -14.85 -14.60
C THR A 67 -9.75 -15.58 -15.54
N GLN A 68 -10.24 -16.00 -16.72
CA GLN A 68 -9.43 -16.70 -17.71
C GLN A 68 -8.25 -15.84 -18.18
N GLY A 69 -7.05 -16.42 -18.20
CA GLY A 69 -5.83 -15.73 -18.61
C GLY A 69 -5.31 -14.68 -17.60
N ALA A 70 -5.85 -14.69 -16.37
CA ALA A 70 -5.32 -13.90 -15.27
C ALA A 70 -4.37 -14.72 -14.41
N PHE A 71 -3.32 -14.07 -13.92
CA PHE A 71 -2.30 -14.67 -13.10
C PHE A 71 -2.57 -14.37 -11.62
N PRO A 72 -2.28 -15.31 -10.71
CA PRO A 72 -2.42 -15.08 -9.27
C PRO A 72 -1.51 -13.95 -8.80
N ALA A 73 -1.63 -13.53 -7.55
CA ALA A 73 -0.68 -12.60 -6.96
C ALA A 73 0.73 -13.20 -6.90
N ALA A 74 1.75 -12.36 -7.05
CA ALA A 74 3.11 -12.74 -6.73
C ALA A 74 3.20 -13.02 -5.22
N GLY A 75 3.62 -14.23 -4.86
CA GLY A 75 3.74 -14.63 -3.45
C GLY A 75 4.80 -13.82 -2.68
N THR A 76 5.72 -13.17 -3.39
CA THR A 76 6.74 -12.30 -2.84
C THR A 76 6.80 -11.00 -3.64
N PRO A 77 7.08 -9.86 -2.99
CA PRO A 77 7.34 -8.62 -3.70
C PRO A 77 8.64 -8.72 -4.52
N PHE A 78 8.69 -8.05 -5.67
CA PHE A 78 9.84 -8.12 -6.57
C PHE A 78 10.86 -7.04 -6.24
N LYS A 79 12.15 -7.35 -6.35
CA LYS A 79 13.22 -6.36 -6.16
C LYS A 79 13.24 -5.33 -7.29
N ALA A 80 13.69 -4.12 -6.97
CA ALA A 80 13.76 -3.01 -7.93
C ALA A 80 14.59 -3.36 -9.18
N GLU A 81 15.71 -4.05 -9.02
CA GLU A 81 16.62 -4.52 -10.06
C GLU A 81 16.00 -5.56 -10.98
N ASP A 82 15.22 -6.49 -10.41
CA ASP A 82 14.48 -7.48 -11.18
C ASP A 82 13.37 -6.84 -11.99
N VAL A 83 12.66 -5.89 -11.39
CA VAL A 83 11.64 -5.10 -12.08
C VAL A 83 12.27 -4.26 -13.18
N LYS A 84 13.39 -3.58 -12.92
CA LYS A 84 14.12 -2.82 -13.94
C LYS A 84 14.55 -3.70 -15.10
N ARG A 85 15.11 -4.89 -14.82
CA ARG A 85 15.50 -5.85 -15.85
C ARG A 85 14.29 -6.32 -16.66
N ALA A 86 13.18 -6.64 -16.00
CA ALA A 86 11.95 -7.08 -16.65
C ALA A 86 11.32 -5.98 -17.52
N LEU A 87 11.34 -4.72 -17.05
CA LEU A 87 10.87 -3.57 -17.82
C LEU A 87 11.68 -3.32 -19.10
N ASN A 88 12.97 -3.67 -19.08
CA ASN A 88 13.88 -3.63 -20.23
C ASN A 88 13.79 -4.87 -21.14
N GLY A 89 12.82 -5.76 -20.92
CA GLY A 89 12.60 -6.96 -21.75
C GLY A 89 13.04 -8.28 -21.11
N GLY A 90 13.53 -8.26 -19.87
CA GLY A 90 13.81 -9.47 -19.10
C GLY A 90 12.54 -10.13 -18.54
N THR A 91 12.75 -11.18 -17.74
CA THR A 91 11.69 -11.91 -17.03
C THR A 91 11.87 -11.75 -15.51
N LEU A 92 10.77 -11.59 -14.78
CA LEU A 92 10.75 -11.54 -13.31
C LEU A 92 11.09 -12.93 -12.72
N PRO A 93 11.87 -13.00 -11.63
CA PRO A 93 12.26 -14.25 -11.02
C PRO A 93 11.04 -15.02 -10.49
N GLY A 94 11.05 -16.35 -10.64
CA GLY A 94 9.96 -17.21 -10.16
C GLY A 94 8.64 -17.07 -10.92
N THR A 95 8.65 -16.45 -12.11
CA THR A 95 7.46 -16.27 -12.96
C THR A 95 7.68 -16.85 -14.35
N THR A 96 6.58 -17.24 -15.03
CA THR A 96 6.63 -17.59 -16.46
C THR A 96 6.70 -16.32 -17.31
N TYR A 97 7.05 -16.46 -18.60
CA TYR A 97 7.15 -15.33 -19.52
C TYR A 97 5.86 -14.47 -19.55
N GLU A 98 4.70 -15.12 -19.69
CA GLU A 98 3.40 -14.45 -19.77
C GLU A 98 3.01 -13.78 -18.45
N GLN A 99 3.30 -14.45 -17.33
CA GLN A 99 3.06 -13.91 -15.99
C GLN A 99 3.96 -12.70 -15.72
N SER A 100 5.25 -12.78 -16.09
CA SER A 100 6.17 -11.65 -16.00
C SER A 100 5.69 -10.45 -16.80
N ARG A 101 5.15 -10.68 -18.01
CA ARG A 101 4.56 -9.64 -18.86
C ARG A 101 3.32 -9.01 -18.21
N ALA A 102 2.42 -9.83 -17.65
CA ALA A 102 1.25 -9.34 -16.92
C ALA A 102 1.65 -8.45 -15.73
N TYR A 103 2.63 -8.89 -14.95
CA TYR A 103 3.13 -8.16 -13.78
C TYR A 103 3.87 -6.88 -14.17
N THR A 104 4.70 -6.90 -15.20
CA THR A 104 5.33 -5.66 -15.70
C THR A 104 4.30 -4.68 -16.26
N ASN A 105 3.24 -5.15 -16.91
CA ASN A 105 2.13 -4.30 -17.34
C ASN A 105 1.39 -3.69 -16.14
N TYR A 106 1.18 -4.45 -15.07
CA TYR A 106 0.64 -3.93 -13.81
C TYR A 106 1.55 -2.86 -13.20
N ILE A 107 2.86 -3.12 -13.10
CA ILE A 107 3.85 -2.19 -12.55
C ILE A 107 3.88 -0.87 -13.33
N ARG A 108 3.84 -0.92 -14.66
CA ARG A 108 3.77 0.27 -15.53
C ARG A 108 2.52 1.13 -15.28
N ARG A 109 1.47 0.55 -14.70
CA ARG A 109 0.20 1.19 -14.39
C ARG A 109 0.07 1.59 -12.92
N LEU A 110 1.09 1.35 -12.09
CA LEU A 110 1.07 1.80 -10.70
C LEU A 110 0.82 3.31 -10.66
N GLN A 111 -0.14 3.71 -9.83
CA GLN A 111 -0.52 5.09 -9.65
C GLN A 111 0.18 5.67 -8.41
N SER A 112 0.31 7.00 -8.38
CA SER A 112 0.79 7.69 -7.17
C SER A 112 -0.08 7.33 -5.97
N GLY A 113 0.57 6.93 -4.87
CA GLY A 113 -0.10 6.47 -3.65
C GLY A 113 -0.33 4.95 -3.56
N THR A 114 0.05 4.17 -4.58
CA THR A 114 0.09 2.69 -4.49
C THR A 114 1.45 2.20 -4.00
N SER A 115 1.46 1.10 -3.25
CA SER A 115 2.67 0.48 -2.72
C SER A 115 3.57 0.03 -3.88
N GLY A 116 4.85 0.42 -3.82
CA GLY A 116 5.82 0.15 -4.88
C GLY A 116 5.87 1.22 -6.00
N PHE A 117 4.93 2.17 -6.08
CA PHE A 117 5.00 3.26 -7.05
C PHE A 117 6.23 4.14 -6.83
N THR A 118 6.53 4.50 -5.58
CA THR A 118 7.72 5.31 -5.25
C THR A 118 9.02 4.61 -5.65
N CYS A 119 9.09 3.29 -5.47
CA CYS A 119 10.19 2.46 -5.97
C CYS A 119 10.27 2.52 -7.50
N PHE A 120 9.16 2.24 -8.20
CA PHE A 120 9.10 2.26 -9.66
C PHE A 120 9.42 3.65 -10.25
N ALA A 121 8.97 4.73 -9.63
CA ALA A 121 9.31 6.10 -10.02
C ALA A 121 10.83 6.34 -9.90
N SER A 122 11.46 5.82 -8.84
CA SER A 122 12.91 5.93 -8.67
C SER A 122 13.73 5.15 -9.70
N LEU A 123 13.16 4.09 -10.29
CA LEU A 123 13.79 3.32 -11.36
C LEU A 123 13.77 4.04 -12.72
N GLN A 124 12.79 4.90 -12.93
CA GLN A 124 12.61 5.66 -14.17
C GLN A 124 13.46 6.94 -14.20
N MET A 125 13.94 7.41 -13.05
CA MET A 125 14.88 8.52 -13.00
C MET A 125 16.24 8.06 -13.56
N PRO A 126 16.74 8.68 -14.65
CA PRO A 126 18.08 8.40 -15.15
C PRO A 126 19.06 8.84 -14.07
N ARG A 127 19.81 7.88 -13.52
CA ARG A 127 20.98 8.18 -12.72
C ARG A 127 22.11 8.47 -13.71
N GLY A 128 22.40 9.76 -13.90
CA GLY A 128 23.48 10.24 -14.75
C GLY A 128 24.85 9.81 -14.27
#